data_AF-A0A9E0IIJ8-F1
#
_entry.id   AF-A0A9E0IIJ8-F1
#
_cell.length_a   1.000
_cell.length_b   1.000
_cell.length_c   1.000
_cell.angle_alpha   90.00
_cell.angle_beta   90.00
_cell.angle_gamma   90.00
#
_symmetry.space_group_name_H-M   'P 1'
#
loop_
_entity.id
_entity.type
_entity.pdbx_description
1 polymer ?
#
loop_
_entity_poly.entity_id
_entity_poly.type
_entity_poly.pdbx_seq_one_letter_code
_entity_poly.pdbx_strand_id
1 'polypeptide(L)'
;MDRYEALVAELRQEFPRFRVVHKHTSRLHRAIHHTLVVVTFGQMRTYLDQFQTTIGQGIYVTPDWDERDADERYITMRHEAVHLRQFRRWTLPGMAVLYVLLPLPLGLAYFRARFEQEAYAESVRATAEVYGIEAARSPVLRAHILGQFTGAAYGWMWPFRRQLDRWYDRVLAKLDADPGSGVG
;
A
#
# COMPACT_ATOMS: atom_id res chain seq x y z
N MET A 1 -16.71 -9.07 -16.23
CA MET A 1 -16.27 -8.38 -15.01
C MET A 1 -14.90 -8.94 -14.68
N ASP A 2 -13.88 -8.11 -14.73
CA ASP A 2 -12.53 -8.54 -14.36
C ASP A 2 -12.38 -8.60 -12.81
N ARG A 3 -11.26 -9.14 -12.32
CA ARG A 3 -11.01 -9.27 -10.87
C ARG A 3 -11.01 -7.93 -10.15
N TYR A 4 -10.51 -6.89 -10.84
CA TYR A 4 -10.46 -5.54 -10.30
C TYR A 4 -11.87 -4.97 -10.08
N GLU A 5 -12.74 -5.08 -11.08
CA GLU A 5 -14.14 -4.65 -10.99
C GLU A 5 -14.89 -5.40 -9.90
N ALA A 6 -14.69 -6.73 -9.80
CA ALA A 6 -15.29 -7.56 -8.75
C ALA A 6 -14.88 -7.08 -7.35
N LEU A 7 -13.57 -6.88 -7.12
CA LEU A 7 -13.06 -6.35 -5.86
C LEU A 7 -13.61 -4.95 -5.54
N VAL A 8 -13.69 -4.06 -6.53
CA VAL A 8 -14.27 -2.73 -6.35
C VAL A 8 -15.75 -2.82 -5.95
N ALA A 9 -16.51 -3.75 -6.52
CA ALA A 9 -17.90 -3.97 -6.14
C ALA A 9 -18.03 -4.49 -4.71
N GLU A 10 -17.18 -5.45 -4.31
CA GLU A 10 -17.11 -5.93 -2.92
C GLU A 10 -16.76 -4.81 -1.94
N LEU A 11 -15.77 -3.98 -2.26
CA LEU A 11 -15.37 -2.86 -1.41
C LEU A 11 -16.48 -1.81 -1.28
N ARG A 12 -17.29 -1.59 -2.32
CA ARG A 12 -18.48 -0.72 -2.23
C ARG A 12 -19.54 -1.28 -1.28
N GLN A 13 -19.68 -2.60 -1.21
CA GLN A 13 -20.58 -3.26 -0.25
C GLN A 13 -20.00 -3.21 1.17
N GLU A 14 -18.70 -3.45 1.32
CA GLU A 14 -18.01 -3.45 2.61
C GLU A 14 -17.90 -2.03 3.24
N PHE A 15 -17.77 -0.99 2.40
CA PHE A 15 -17.53 0.39 2.83
C PHE A 15 -18.52 1.36 2.15
N PRO A 16 -19.59 1.79 2.84
CA PRO A 16 -20.68 2.58 2.23
C PRO A 16 -20.27 3.94 1.64
N ARG A 17 -19.16 4.54 2.09
CA ARG A 17 -18.61 5.80 1.53
C ARG A 17 -17.36 5.57 0.71
N PHE A 18 -17.15 4.35 0.23
CA PHE A 18 -16.01 4.00 -0.60
C PHE A 18 -15.96 4.82 -1.88
N ARG A 19 -14.78 5.37 -2.17
CA ARG A 19 -14.53 6.13 -3.39
C ARG A 19 -13.12 5.90 -3.89
N VAL A 20 -12.99 5.73 -5.20
CA VAL A 20 -11.71 5.80 -5.92
C VAL A 20 -11.66 7.19 -6.57
N VAL A 21 -10.61 7.97 -6.30
CA VAL A 21 -10.51 9.38 -6.71
C VAL A 21 -9.14 9.66 -7.28
N HIS A 22 -9.04 10.22 -8.48
CA HIS A 22 -7.73 10.61 -9.01
C HIS A 22 -7.14 11.77 -8.19
N LYS A 23 -5.88 11.62 -7.75
CA LYS A 23 -5.19 12.59 -6.89
C LYS A 23 -5.15 14.00 -7.48
N HIS A 24 -4.97 14.12 -8.79
CA HIS A 24 -4.86 15.42 -9.46
C HIS A 24 -6.13 16.27 -9.35
N THR A 25 -7.31 15.64 -9.19
CA THR A 25 -8.59 16.35 -9.01
C THR A 25 -8.85 16.75 -7.56
N SER A 26 -8.14 16.15 -6.59
CA SER A 26 -8.35 16.37 -5.16
C SER A 26 -7.56 17.57 -4.63
N ARG A 27 -8.27 18.63 -4.20
CA ARG A 27 -7.67 19.82 -3.58
C ARG A 27 -6.83 19.48 -2.34
N LEU A 28 -7.25 18.48 -1.57
CA LEU A 28 -6.53 18.01 -0.38
C LEU A 28 -5.18 17.41 -0.76
N HIS A 29 -5.12 16.53 -1.76
CA HIS A 29 -3.86 15.90 -2.15
C HIS A 29 -2.89 16.88 -2.79
N ARG A 30 -3.37 17.89 -3.52
CA ARG A 30 -2.52 19.00 -3.98
C ARG A 30 -1.94 19.80 -2.82
N ALA A 31 -2.73 20.07 -1.78
CA ALA A 31 -2.24 20.75 -0.58
C ALA A 31 -1.18 19.90 0.15
N ILE A 32 -1.45 18.60 0.36
CA ILE A 32 -0.48 17.65 0.94
C ILE A 32 0.81 17.62 0.12
N HIS A 33 0.71 17.55 -1.21
CA HIS A 33 1.86 17.58 -2.10
C HIS A 33 2.75 18.80 -1.87
N HIS A 34 2.17 20.01 -1.90
CA HIS A 34 2.94 21.23 -1.66
C HIS A 34 3.57 21.26 -0.26
N THR A 35 2.83 20.82 0.77
CA THR A 35 3.37 20.71 2.13
C THR A 35 4.55 19.75 2.19
N LEU A 36 4.45 18.58 1.55
CA LEU A 36 5.54 17.61 1.49
C LEU A 36 6.75 18.18 0.76
N VAL A 37 6.55 18.87 -0.38
CA VAL A 37 7.63 19.54 -1.10
C VAL A 37 8.33 20.57 -0.21
N VAL A 38 7.59 21.39 0.53
CA VAL A 38 8.17 22.40 1.42
C VAL A 38 8.94 21.76 2.57
N VAL A 39 8.31 20.84 3.31
CA VAL A 39 8.90 20.22 4.51
C VAL A 39 10.10 19.33 4.17
N THR A 40 10.11 18.73 2.98
CA THR A 40 11.24 17.90 2.52
C THR A 40 12.25 18.66 1.68
N PHE A 41 12.21 20.00 1.67
CA PHE A 41 13.11 20.84 0.87
C PHE A 41 13.21 20.40 -0.61
N GLY A 42 12.06 20.02 -1.18
CA GLY A 42 11.92 19.62 -2.56
C GLY A 42 12.25 18.17 -2.88
N GLN A 43 12.49 17.31 -1.88
CA GLN A 43 12.78 15.89 -2.12
C GLN A 43 11.52 15.06 -2.46
N MET A 44 10.32 15.42 -1.96
CA MET A 44 9.06 14.71 -2.22
C MET A 44 8.22 15.33 -3.34
N ARG A 45 8.79 15.47 -4.54
CA ARG A 45 8.09 16.02 -5.72
C ARG A 45 7.21 15.03 -6.48
N THR A 46 7.33 13.74 -6.21
CA THR A 46 6.61 12.70 -6.97
C THR A 46 5.37 12.17 -6.27
N TYR A 47 4.97 12.78 -5.14
CA TYR A 47 3.86 12.31 -4.30
C TYR A 47 2.53 12.10 -5.06
N LEU A 48 2.21 13.00 -5.99
CA LEU A 48 0.95 12.95 -6.74
C LEU A 48 0.95 11.89 -7.84
N ASP A 49 2.14 11.57 -8.36
CA ASP A 49 2.30 10.84 -9.62
C ASP A 49 2.74 9.39 -9.41
N GLN A 50 3.38 9.07 -8.28
CA GLN A 50 4.00 7.76 -8.07
C GLN A 50 3.36 6.92 -6.97
N PHE A 51 2.51 7.51 -6.13
CA PHE A 51 1.99 6.82 -4.95
C PHE A 51 0.49 6.74 -4.99
N GLN A 52 -0.05 5.58 -4.63
CA GLN A 52 -1.45 5.46 -4.23
C GLN A 52 -1.56 5.81 -2.75
N THR A 53 -2.74 6.28 -2.32
CA THR A 53 -2.93 6.61 -0.90
C THR A 53 -4.36 6.37 -0.49
N THR A 54 -4.56 5.63 0.58
CA THR A 54 -5.86 5.54 1.26
C THR A 54 -5.98 6.58 2.37
N ILE A 55 -7.10 7.31 2.42
CA ILE A 55 -7.48 8.17 3.55
C ILE A 55 -8.96 7.96 3.87
N GLY A 56 -9.23 7.41 5.06
CA GLY A 56 -10.60 7.11 5.49
C GLY A 56 -11.22 5.99 4.64
N GLN A 57 -12.27 6.31 3.88
CA GLN A 57 -12.89 5.39 2.92
C GLN A 57 -12.58 5.75 1.45
N GLY A 58 -11.62 6.66 1.22
CA GLY A 58 -11.19 7.04 -0.12
C GLY A 58 -9.83 6.44 -0.47
N ILE A 59 -9.74 5.80 -1.64
CA ILE A 59 -8.48 5.44 -2.28
C ILE A 59 -8.19 6.51 -3.33
N TYR A 60 -7.03 7.14 -3.23
CA TYR A 60 -6.62 8.20 -4.13
C TYR A 60 -5.55 7.69 -5.07
N VAL A 61 -5.89 7.65 -6.36
CA VAL A 61 -5.09 7.02 -7.39
C VAL A 61 -4.29 8.01 -8.23
N THR A 62 -3.18 7.58 -8.80
CA THR A 62 -2.33 8.37 -9.71
C THR A 62 -3.03 8.62 -11.05
N PRO A 63 -2.56 9.59 -11.86
CA PRO A 63 -3.19 9.91 -13.14
C PRO A 63 -3.19 8.75 -14.15
N ASP A 64 -2.13 7.94 -14.16
CA ASP A 64 -1.95 6.76 -15.02
C ASP A 64 -2.82 5.57 -14.61
N TRP A 65 -3.65 5.68 -13.56
CA TRP A 65 -4.39 4.56 -13.00
C TRP A 65 -5.22 3.81 -14.04
N ASP A 66 -5.94 4.53 -14.90
CA ASP A 66 -6.83 3.91 -15.90
C ASP A 66 -6.06 3.29 -17.09
N GLU A 67 -4.78 3.61 -17.24
CA GLU A 67 -3.89 3.07 -18.28
C GLU A 67 -3.20 1.77 -17.84
N ARG A 68 -3.21 1.46 -16.53
CA ARG A 68 -2.60 0.25 -15.98
C ARG A 68 -3.40 -1.00 -16.30
N ASP A 69 -2.68 -2.12 -16.37
CA ASP A 69 -3.30 -3.43 -16.56
C ASP A 69 -4.29 -3.75 -15.42
N ALA A 70 -5.36 -4.46 -15.75
CA ALA A 70 -6.42 -4.78 -14.79
C ALA A 70 -5.90 -5.60 -13.60
N ASP A 71 -4.95 -6.51 -13.84
CA ASP A 71 -4.36 -7.32 -12.77
C ASP A 71 -3.41 -6.49 -11.89
N GLU A 72 -2.66 -5.52 -12.45
CA GLU A 72 -1.86 -4.57 -11.68
C GLU A 72 -2.73 -3.68 -10.78
N ARG A 73 -3.85 -3.19 -11.34
CA ARG A 73 -4.86 -2.45 -10.57
C ARG A 73 -5.47 -3.30 -9.47
N TYR A 74 -5.75 -4.57 -9.75
CA TYR A 74 -6.27 -5.51 -8.77
C TYR A 74 -5.29 -5.72 -7.60
N ILE A 75 -4.02 -6.02 -7.87
CA ILE A 75 -2.99 -6.20 -6.83
C ILE A 75 -2.83 -4.93 -5.99
N THR A 76 -2.81 -3.77 -6.63
CA THR A 76 -2.71 -2.48 -5.94
C THR A 76 -3.97 -2.20 -5.12
N MET A 77 -5.16 -2.53 -5.61
CA MET A 77 -6.41 -2.34 -4.89
C MET A 77 -6.52 -3.27 -3.68
N ARG A 78 -6.03 -4.52 -3.77
CA ARG A 78 -5.93 -5.44 -2.62
C ARG A 78 -5.03 -4.85 -1.52
N HIS A 79 -3.93 -4.20 -1.88
CA HIS A 79 -3.07 -3.48 -0.95
C HIS A 79 -3.82 -2.36 -0.23
N GLU A 80 -4.45 -1.46 -0.99
CA GLU A 80 -5.17 -0.32 -0.44
C GLU A 80 -6.41 -0.73 0.38
N ALA A 81 -7.03 -1.87 0.06
CA ALA A 81 -8.11 -2.45 0.86
C ALA A 81 -7.67 -2.80 2.29
N VAL A 82 -6.41 -3.20 2.49
CA VAL A 82 -5.85 -3.40 3.84
C VAL A 82 -5.86 -2.07 4.60
N HIS A 83 -5.45 -0.98 3.96
CA HIS A 83 -5.50 0.35 4.59
C HIS A 83 -6.92 0.80 4.89
N LEU A 84 -7.91 0.53 4.03
CA LEU A 84 -9.34 0.81 4.34
C LEU A 84 -9.78 0.11 5.62
N ARG A 85 -9.43 -1.17 5.77
CA ARG A 85 -9.75 -1.96 6.97
C ARG A 85 -9.00 -1.46 8.20
N GLN A 86 -7.74 -1.02 8.04
CA GLN A 86 -6.98 -0.35 9.11
C GLN A 86 -7.64 0.98 9.53
N PHE A 87 -8.10 1.81 8.59
CA PHE A 87 -8.86 3.03 8.88
C PHE A 87 -10.18 2.75 9.58
N ARG A 88 -10.90 1.68 9.22
CA ARG A 88 -12.11 1.25 9.95
C ARG A 88 -11.80 0.84 11.38
N ARG A 89 -10.66 0.19 11.62
CA ARG A 89 -10.24 -0.26 12.96
C ARG A 89 -9.73 0.87 13.85
N TRP A 90 -8.89 1.75 13.31
CA TRP A 90 -8.16 2.75 14.09
C TRP A 90 -8.74 4.16 13.99
N THR A 91 -9.68 4.38 13.06
CA THR A 91 -10.26 5.70 12.72
C THR A 91 -9.22 6.71 12.26
N LEU A 92 -9.67 7.85 11.70
CA LEU A 92 -8.74 8.85 11.15
C LEU A 92 -7.81 9.46 12.21
N PRO A 93 -8.27 9.84 13.42
CA PRO A 93 -7.37 10.34 14.47
C PRO A 93 -6.36 9.30 14.95
N GLY A 94 -6.78 8.04 15.14
CA GLY A 94 -5.86 6.97 15.56
C GLY A 94 -4.84 6.66 14.48
N MET A 95 -5.27 6.61 13.21
CA MET A 95 -4.34 6.47 12.09
C MET A 95 -3.38 7.65 12.01
N ALA A 96 -3.84 8.90 12.15
CA ALA A 96 -2.96 10.08 12.15
C ALA A 96 -1.92 10.03 13.28
N VAL A 97 -2.30 9.61 14.48
CA VAL A 97 -1.37 9.43 15.59
C VAL A 97 -0.32 8.37 15.26
N LEU A 98 -0.75 7.19 14.78
CA LEU A 98 0.14 6.06 14.49
C LEU A 98 0.99 6.25 13.22
N TYR A 99 0.50 6.97 12.21
CA TYR A 99 1.19 7.22 10.94
C TYR A 99 2.05 8.49 10.94
N VAL A 100 1.56 9.59 11.55
CA VAL A 100 2.14 10.94 11.39
C VAL A 100 2.80 11.45 12.67
N LEU A 101 2.26 11.14 13.85
CA LEU A 101 2.75 11.71 15.12
C LEU A 101 3.70 10.78 15.89
N LEU A 102 3.66 9.47 15.65
CA LEU A 102 4.61 8.47 16.18
C LEU A 102 5.77 8.02 15.26
N PRO A 103 6.29 8.80 14.28
CA PRO A 103 7.51 8.44 13.55
C PRO A 103 8.79 8.91 14.27
N LEU A 104 8.77 9.17 15.58
CA LEU A 104 9.95 9.63 16.33
C LEU A 104 10.70 8.44 16.98
N PRO A 105 12.03 8.34 16.78
CA PRO A 105 12.87 9.14 15.89
C PRO A 105 12.72 8.72 14.41
N LEU A 106 12.87 9.69 13.50
CA LEU A 106 12.91 9.50 12.04
C LEU A 106 13.74 8.25 11.70
N GLY A 107 13.11 7.26 11.08
CA GLY A 107 13.72 5.95 10.78
C GLY A 107 13.18 4.77 11.59
N LEU A 108 12.37 5.02 12.64
CA LEU A 108 11.71 3.99 13.45
C LEU A 108 10.19 4.20 13.46
N ALA A 109 9.60 4.43 12.28
CA ALA A 109 8.15 4.54 12.13
C ALA A 109 7.50 3.13 12.23
N TYR A 110 7.65 2.49 13.39
CA TYR A 110 7.31 1.09 13.63
C TYR A 110 5.86 0.79 13.25
N PHE A 111 4.90 1.61 13.67
CA PHE A 111 3.50 1.40 13.34
C PHE A 111 3.24 1.50 11.84
N ARG A 112 3.80 2.53 11.19
CA ARG A 112 3.77 2.65 9.73
C ARG A 112 4.35 1.41 9.05
N ALA A 113 5.54 0.96 9.47
CA ALA A 113 6.18 -0.23 8.93
C ALA A 113 5.32 -1.50 9.13
N ARG A 114 4.67 -1.65 10.28
CA ARG A 114 3.81 -2.80 10.56
C ARG A 114 2.53 -2.80 9.71
N PHE A 115 1.94 -1.62 9.49
CA PHE A 115 0.76 -1.47 8.63
C PHE A 115 1.08 -1.70 7.16
N GLU A 116 2.19 -1.14 6.67
CA GLU A 116 2.68 -1.39 5.31
C GLU A 116 3.07 -2.87 5.12
N GLN A 117 3.67 -3.52 6.12
CA GLN A 117 3.93 -4.98 6.08
C GLN A 117 2.65 -5.80 5.94
N GLU A 118 1.54 -5.37 6.52
CA GLU A 118 0.26 -6.05 6.34
C GLU A 118 -0.25 -5.87 4.90
N ALA A 119 -0.20 -4.64 4.39
CA ALA A 119 -0.65 -4.32 3.04
C ALA A 119 0.22 -4.98 1.96
N TYR A 120 1.54 -4.97 2.09
CA TYR A 120 2.44 -5.66 1.17
C TYR A 120 2.39 -7.18 1.29
N ALA A 121 2.07 -7.75 2.46
CA ALA A 121 1.80 -9.18 2.54
C ALA A 121 0.60 -9.58 1.66
N GLU A 122 -0.41 -8.72 1.61
CA GLU A 122 -1.54 -8.88 0.72
C GLU A 122 -1.17 -8.67 -0.76
N SER A 123 -0.30 -7.71 -1.08
CA SER A 123 0.25 -7.56 -2.44
C SER A 123 0.98 -8.81 -2.91
N VAL A 124 1.77 -9.46 -2.04
CA VAL A 124 2.49 -10.70 -2.36
C VAL A 124 1.50 -11.84 -2.58
N ARG A 125 0.45 -11.96 -1.76
CA ARG A 125 -0.63 -12.94 -1.97
C ARG A 125 -1.34 -12.71 -3.30
N ALA A 126 -1.77 -11.48 -3.59
CA ALA A 126 -2.47 -11.15 -4.83
C ALA A 126 -1.56 -11.36 -6.05
N THR A 127 -0.26 -11.10 -5.94
CA THR A 127 0.72 -11.40 -6.99
C THR A 127 0.82 -12.90 -7.24
N ALA A 128 0.84 -13.73 -6.18
CA ALA A 128 0.85 -15.18 -6.31
C ALA A 128 -0.46 -15.70 -6.94
N GLU A 129 -1.59 -15.11 -6.59
CA GLU A 129 -2.93 -15.45 -7.11
C GLU A 129 -3.04 -15.16 -8.61
N VAL A 130 -2.51 -14.02 -9.06
CA VAL A 130 -2.62 -13.54 -10.44
C VAL A 130 -1.55 -14.14 -11.35
N TYR A 131 -0.27 -14.01 -10.94
CA TYR A 131 0.88 -14.32 -11.79
C TYR A 131 1.62 -15.60 -11.35
N GLY A 132 1.12 -16.29 -10.32
CA GLY A 132 1.70 -17.52 -9.79
C GLY A 132 2.77 -17.29 -8.70
N ILE A 133 3.05 -18.34 -7.94
CA ILE A 133 3.96 -18.28 -6.79
C ILE A 133 5.38 -17.84 -7.17
N GLU A 134 5.85 -18.16 -8.37
CA GLU A 134 7.18 -17.76 -8.85
C GLU A 134 7.28 -16.25 -9.05
N ALA A 135 6.20 -15.58 -9.46
CA ALA A 135 6.16 -14.12 -9.52
C ALA A 135 6.27 -13.50 -8.12
N ALA A 136 5.57 -14.07 -7.13
CA ALA A 136 5.66 -13.64 -5.73
C ALA A 136 7.06 -13.88 -5.11
N ARG A 137 7.76 -14.92 -5.56
CA ARG A 137 9.15 -15.24 -5.15
C ARG A 137 10.20 -14.42 -5.91
N SER A 138 9.81 -13.66 -6.93
CA SER A 138 10.74 -12.91 -7.76
C SER A 138 11.65 -12.00 -6.93
N PRO A 139 12.98 -12.05 -7.14
CA PRO A 139 13.93 -11.14 -6.50
C PRO A 139 13.62 -9.67 -6.81
N VAL A 140 13.04 -9.38 -7.98
CA VAL A 140 12.67 -8.03 -8.41
C VAL A 140 11.53 -7.49 -7.55
N LEU A 141 10.47 -8.29 -7.35
CA LEU A 141 9.35 -7.91 -6.49
C LEU A 141 9.81 -7.71 -5.04
N ARG A 142 10.61 -8.64 -4.52
CA ARG A 142 11.20 -8.53 -3.17
C ARG A 142 12.03 -7.25 -3.05
N ALA A 143 12.91 -6.96 -4.00
CA ALA A 143 13.73 -5.76 -3.96
C ALA A 143 12.89 -4.48 -4.00
N HIS A 144 11.87 -4.45 -4.86
CA HIS A 144 10.91 -3.35 -4.95
C HIS A 144 10.20 -3.12 -3.61
N ILE A 145 9.52 -4.14 -3.08
CA ILE A 145 8.76 -4.05 -1.82
C ILE A 145 9.67 -3.63 -0.67
N LEU A 146 10.82 -4.28 -0.49
CA LEU A 146 11.72 -3.95 0.60
C LEU A 146 12.33 -2.55 0.46
N GLY A 147 12.52 -2.08 -0.78
CA GLY A 147 12.93 -0.71 -1.08
C GLY A 147 11.94 0.34 -0.56
N GLN A 148 10.64 0.03 -0.51
CA GLN A 148 9.62 0.93 0.04
C GLN A 148 9.81 1.15 1.56
N PHE A 149 10.39 0.18 2.27
CA PHE A 149 10.68 0.31 3.71
C PHE A 149 12.02 1.00 3.99
N THR A 150 13.03 0.72 3.17
CA THR A 150 14.41 1.21 3.40
C THR A 150 14.74 2.48 2.64
N GLY A 151 13.91 2.89 1.69
CA GLY A 151 14.16 4.02 0.80
C GLY A 151 13.77 5.37 1.38
N ALA A 152 14.35 6.42 0.80
CA ALA A 152 14.05 7.81 1.15
C ALA A 152 12.61 8.22 0.79
N ALA A 153 11.99 7.58 -0.21
CA ALA A 153 10.60 7.83 -0.64
C ALA A 153 9.58 7.71 0.50
N TYR A 154 9.88 6.88 1.51
CA TYR A 154 9.05 6.70 2.71
C TYR A 154 9.78 7.07 4.00
N GLY A 155 10.89 7.83 3.91
CA GLY A 155 11.64 8.35 5.05
C GLY A 155 12.38 7.28 5.85
N TRP A 156 12.94 6.26 5.17
CA TRP A 156 13.63 5.13 5.82
C TRP A 156 12.77 4.48 6.91
N MET A 157 11.49 4.26 6.59
CA MET A 157 10.47 3.78 7.51
C MET A 157 10.93 2.63 8.44
N TRP A 158 11.70 1.68 7.90
CA TRP A 158 12.35 0.63 8.70
C TRP A 158 13.65 0.14 8.03
N PRO A 159 14.84 0.61 8.45
CA PRO A 159 16.10 0.33 7.75
C PRO A 159 16.69 -1.06 8.04
N PHE A 160 16.07 -1.87 8.90
CA PHE A 160 16.61 -3.17 9.32
C PHE A 160 16.34 -4.28 8.30
N ARG A 161 17.15 -4.32 7.24
CA ARG A 161 16.99 -5.25 6.10
C ARG A 161 16.81 -6.71 6.52
N ARG A 162 17.63 -7.22 7.45
CA ARG A 162 17.52 -8.62 7.95
C ARG A 162 16.16 -8.95 8.58
N GLN A 163 15.48 -7.97 9.17
CA GLN A 163 14.15 -8.19 9.75
C GLN A 163 13.08 -8.21 8.66
N LEU A 164 13.20 -7.33 7.68
CA LEU A 164 12.32 -7.27 6.51
C LEU A 164 12.44 -8.53 5.66
N ASP A 165 13.66 -9.01 5.41
CA ASP A 165 13.90 -10.28 4.70
C ASP A 165 13.19 -11.44 5.42
N ARG A 166 13.42 -11.58 6.73
CA ARG A 166 12.73 -12.59 7.53
C ARG A 166 11.21 -12.44 7.54
N TRP A 167 10.70 -11.21 7.46
CA TRP A 167 9.26 -10.98 7.34
C TRP A 167 8.74 -11.45 5.97
N TYR A 168 9.43 -11.10 4.89
CA TYR A 168 9.07 -11.53 3.53
C TYR A 168 9.09 -13.05 3.39
N ASP A 169 10.14 -13.70 3.91
CA ASP A 169 10.25 -15.17 3.88
C ASP A 169 9.09 -15.83 4.64
N ARG A 170 8.63 -15.24 5.75
CA ARG A 170 7.44 -15.72 6.47
C ARG A 170 6.15 -15.52 5.68
N VAL A 171 6.04 -14.47 4.87
CA VAL A 171 4.88 -14.27 3.99
C VAL A 171 4.85 -15.37 2.93
N LEU A 172 5.97 -15.65 2.28
CA LEU A 172 6.09 -16.73 1.28
C LEU A 172 5.79 -18.10 1.90
N ALA A 173 6.37 -18.41 3.06
CA ALA A 173 6.13 -19.69 3.73
C ALA A 173 4.65 -19.94 4.06
N LYS A 174 3.87 -18.87 4.32
CA LYS A 174 2.42 -19.00 4.52
C LYS A 174 1.66 -19.31 3.24
N LEU A 175 2.13 -18.81 2.09
CA LEU A 175 1.54 -19.14 0.79
C LEU A 175 1.80 -20.59 0.43
N ASP A 176 2.99 -21.10 0.74
CA ASP A 176 3.34 -22.51 0.51
C ASP A 176 2.54 -23.48 1.40
N ALA A 177 2.20 -23.05 2.62
CA ALA A 177 1.42 -23.85 3.56
C ALA A 177 -0.09 -23.87 3.25
N ASP A 178 -0.59 -22.92 2.45
CA ASP A 178 -2.01 -22.81 2.10
C ASP A 178 -2.20 -22.57 0.59
N PRO A 179 -1.92 -23.60 -0.24
CA PRO A 179 -2.09 -23.52 -1.70
C PRO A 179 -3.56 -23.36 -2.14
N GLY A 180 -4.52 -23.43 -1.22
CA GLY A 180 -5.97 -23.41 -1.50
C GLY A 180 -6.65 -22.06 -1.34
N SER A 181 -5.98 -21.04 -0.77
CA SER A 181 -6.59 -19.72 -0.51
C SER A 181 -6.72 -18.79 -1.74
N GLY A 182 -6.42 -19.30 -2.94
CA GLY A 182 -6.49 -18.58 -4.22
C GLY A 182 -7.74 -18.85 -5.07
N VAL A 183 -8.72 -19.63 -4.59
CA VAL A 183 -9.99 -19.85 -5.28
C VAL A 183 -11.11 -19.99 -4.24
N GLY A 184 -11.97 -18.98 -4.16
CA GLY A 184 -13.22 -18.98 -3.41
C GLY A 184 -14.10 -17.86 -3.91
#